data_AF-A0A7Y7CDJ3-F1
#
_entry.id   AF-A0A7Y7CDJ3-F1
#
_cell.length_a   1.000
_cell.length_b   1.000
_cell.length_c   1.000
_cell.angle_alpha   90.00
_cell.angle_beta   90.00
_cell.angle_gamma   90.00
#
_symmetry.space_group_name_H-M   'P 1'
#
loop_
_entity.id
_entity.type
_entity.pdbx_description
1 polymer ?
#
loop_
_entity_poly.entity_id
_entity_poly.type
_entity_poly.pdbx_seq_one_letter_code
_entity_poly.pdbx_strand_id
1 'polypeptide(L)'
;MDLHKNFAEWYRLVRIESKGDVLKSRWAGVEEWSASLSDDAVLETVRIFQGLPAVTSREAFLAAFRKHDPAFLQRNNELEHQVLAGAALVHVVNGAEADDEPHMPLLAGVALAASRLRAAVSPLEEMSQEVLSALQELARRQRARKGFDSILLSAEEEETLSQTIAAVQPDPTNLKQSFVTAFQTVLTAVQRSESALADAAHDLRCADEETNILWWLEGGCSRDLHKPWSALKDEAPITAGWELSDLTDVALGPREVGAFLDRVVASAKGKSKDQALSVYVNAVSDEWAKTRTTDLPEHALDLAPLTHALLQRAKSGTTSWQQYFEKTGGIAATKSLSPEAAAKQAYMEAVLLRTLAAADE
;
A
#
# COMPACT_ATOMS: atom_id res chain seq x y z
N MET A 1 -10.92 13.01 18.99
CA MET A 1 -11.54 12.07 18.05
C MET A 1 -12.27 11.02 18.85
N ASP A 2 -13.36 10.46 18.29
CA ASP A 2 -14.14 9.43 18.96
C ASP A 2 -13.48 8.06 18.79
N LEU A 3 -13.56 7.25 19.85
CA LEU A 3 -13.11 5.86 19.87
C LEU A 3 -13.68 5.07 18.68
N HIS A 4 -12.86 4.27 17.99
CA HIS A 4 -13.36 3.45 16.89
C HIS A 4 -14.49 2.51 17.36
N LYS A 5 -15.59 2.46 16.59
CA LYS A 5 -16.83 1.75 16.94
C LYS A 5 -16.63 0.28 17.34
N ASN A 6 -15.65 -0.40 16.73
CA ASN A 6 -15.39 -1.81 16.95
C ASN A 6 -14.26 -2.07 17.96
N PHE A 7 -13.57 -1.04 18.46
CA PHE A 7 -12.37 -1.20 19.28
C PHE A 7 -12.64 -1.98 20.58
N ALA A 8 -13.76 -1.69 21.24
CA ALA A 8 -14.15 -2.41 22.45
C ALA A 8 -14.35 -3.92 22.20
N GLU A 9 -14.91 -4.30 21.05
CA GLU A 9 -15.11 -5.70 20.68
C GLU A 9 -13.79 -6.41 20.37
N TRP A 10 -12.91 -5.77 19.58
CA TRP A 10 -11.57 -6.34 19.32
C TRP A 10 -10.78 -6.54 20.60
N TYR A 11 -10.86 -5.59 21.53
CA TYR A 11 -10.15 -5.65 22.79
C TYR A 11 -10.72 -6.71 23.77
N ARG A 12 -11.96 -7.17 23.57
CA ARG A 12 -12.52 -8.29 24.38
C ARG A 12 -11.76 -9.61 24.18
N LEU A 13 -11.08 -9.77 23.05
CA LEU A 13 -10.20 -10.92 22.79
C LEU A 13 -9.03 -10.98 23.79
N VAL A 14 -8.61 -9.82 24.31
CA VAL A 14 -7.56 -9.71 25.32
C VAL A 14 -8.16 -9.82 26.72
N ARG A 15 -9.25 -9.08 26.99
CA ARG A 15 -9.91 -9.03 28.30
C ARG A 15 -11.43 -8.91 28.15
N ILE A 16 -12.14 -9.88 28.70
CA ILE A 16 -13.62 -9.99 28.64
C ILE A 16 -14.33 -8.76 29.24
N GLU A 17 -13.79 -8.17 30.33
CA GLU A 17 -14.34 -6.98 30.99
C GLU A 17 -13.35 -5.81 30.95
N SER A 18 -13.34 -5.07 29.85
CA SER A 18 -12.53 -3.86 29.71
C SER A 18 -13.25 -2.64 30.29
N LYS A 19 -12.66 -2.04 31.34
CA LYS A 19 -13.17 -0.78 31.91
C LYS A 19 -13.02 0.35 30.90
N GLY A 20 -14.01 1.25 30.83
CA GLY A 20 -14.02 2.35 29.85
C GLY A 20 -12.78 3.24 29.88
N ASP A 21 -12.22 3.51 31.06
CA ASP A 21 -10.99 4.31 31.20
C ASP A 21 -9.76 3.62 30.62
N VAL A 22 -9.67 2.29 30.74
CA VAL A 22 -8.57 1.50 30.14
C VAL A 22 -8.67 1.57 28.63
N LEU A 23 -9.87 1.39 28.06
CA LEU A 23 -10.07 1.49 26.60
C LEU A 23 -9.69 2.87 26.07
N LYS A 24 -10.05 3.94 26.79
CA LYS A 24 -9.66 5.31 26.43
C LYS A 24 -8.15 5.51 26.46
N SER A 25 -7.47 5.06 27.51
CA SER A 25 -6.00 5.14 27.59
C SER A 25 -5.31 4.32 26.49
N ARG A 26 -5.85 3.14 26.14
CA ARG A 26 -5.33 2.33 25.04
C ARG A 26 -5.52 2.99 23.69
N TRP A 27 -6.70 3.55 23.45
CA TRP A 27 -6.98 4.27 22.21
C TRP A 27 -6.13 5.52 22.05
N ALA A 28 -5.89 6.28 23.12
CA ALA A 28 -4.96 7.41 23.09
C ALA A 28 -3.54 6.97 22.68
N GLY A 29 -3.09 5.79 23.14
CA GLY A 29 -1.84 5.18 22.67
C GLY A 29 -1.85 4.78 21.20
N VAL A 30 -3.00 4.31 20.67
CA VAL A 30 -3.19 4.03 19.24
C VAL A 30 -3.06 5.32 18.43
N GLU A 31 -3.78 6.37 18.81
CA GLU A 31 -3.72 7.69 18.15
C GLU A 31 -2.30 8.27 18.17
N GLU A 32 -1.62 8.22 19.32
CA GLU A 32 -0.23 8.70 19.43
C GLU A 32 0.73 7.90 18.55
N TRP A 33 0.64 6.56 18.58
CA TRP A 33 1.51 5.72 17.76
C TRP A 33 1.29 6.01 16.27
N SER A 34 0.03 6.00 15.82
CA SER A 34 -0.35 6.24 14.44
C SER A 34 0.09 7.61 13.91
N ALA A 35 0.11 8.65 14.75
CA ALA A 35 0.57 9.98 14.38
C ALA A 35 2.10 10.10 14.25
N SER A 36 2.87 9.09 14.67
CA SER A 36 4.34 9.13 14.73
C SER A 36 5.01 8.07 13.86
N LEU A 37 4.27 7.49 12.91
CA LEU A 37 4.75 6.41 12.07
C LEU A 37 5.77 6.87 11.02
N SER A 38 6.90 6.18 10.99
CA SER A 38 7.81 6.07 9.86
C SER A 38 7.61 4.74 9.12
N ASP A 39 8.23 4.55 7.97
CA ASP A 39 8.16 3.31 7.18
C ASP A 39 8.54 2.08 8.04
N ASP A 40 9.68 2.13 8.73
CA ASP A 40 10.10 1.07 9.66
C ASP A 40 9.08 0.79 10.77
N ALA A 41 8.45 1.85 11.29
CA ALA A 41 7.44 1.74 12.34
C ALA A 41 6.15 1.07 11.80
N VAL A 42 5.76 1.37 10.56
CA VAL A 42 4.64 0.70 9.87
C VAL A 42 4.94 -0.78 9.70
N LEU A 43 6.12 -1.13 9.16
CA LEU A 43 6.51 -2.52 8.94
C LEU A 43 6.57 -3.30 10.26
N GLU A 44 7.14 -2.72 11.32
CA GLU A 44 7.16 -3.35 12.64
C GLU A 44 5.74 -3.46 13.24
N THR A 45 4.84 -2.51 12.98
CA THR A 45 3.43 -2.62 13.39
C THR A 45 2.76 -3.81 12.71
N VAL A 46 3.00 -4.03 11.41
CA VAL A 46 2.50 -5.21 10.69
C VAL A 46 3.09 -6.50 11.28
N ARG A 47 4.38 -6.52 11.63
CA ARG A 47 5.01 -7.68 12.30
C ARG A 47 4.38 -7.98 13.65
N ILE A 48 4.16 -6.95 14.47
CA ILE A 48 3.50 -7.10 15.77
C ILE A 48 2.11 -7.70 15.57
N PHE A 49 1.32 -7.13 14.65
CA PHE A 49 -0.03 -7.62 14.34
C PHE A 49 -0.07 -9.07 13.85
N GLN A 50 0.88 -9.46 12.99
CA GLN A 50 1.02 -10.82 12.47
C GLN A 50 1.66 -11.80 13.47
N GLY A 51 2.12 -11.32 14.63
CA GLY A 51 2.84 -12.14 15.60
C GLY A 51 4.22 -12.61 15.12
N LEU A 52 4.82 -11.89 14.17
CA LEU A 52 6.15 -12.19 13.66
C LEU A 52 7.23 -11.73 14.65
N PRO A 53 8.47 -12.25 14.56
CA PRO A 53 9.61 -11.71 15.32
C PRO A 53 9.85 -10.23 14.99
N ALA A 54 10.37 -9.49 15.96
CA ALA A 54 10.73 -8.09 15.77
C ALA A 54 11.98 -7.97 14.90
N VAL A 55 11.98 -7.05 13.94
CA VAL A 55 13.18 -6.65 13.19
C VAL A 55 13.80 -5.42 13.82
N THR A 56 12.96 -4.46 14.22
CA THR A 56 13.37 -3.28 14.99
C THR A 56 12.87 -3.37 16.44
N SER A 57 13.31 -2.46 17.29
CA SER A 57 12.88 -2.45 18.69
C SER A 57 11.40 -2.08 18.81
N ARG A 58 10.61 -2.89 19.53
CA ARG A 58 9.22 -2.58 19.87
C ARG A 58 9.06 -1.54 20.98
N GLU A 59 10.16 -1.04 21.53
CA GLU A 59 10.12 -0.13 22.69
C GLU A 59 9.38 1.17 22.38
N ALA A 60 9.54 1.72 21.16
CA ALA A 60 8.83 2.93 20.74
C ALA A 60 7.30 2.72 20.73
N PHE A 61 6.86 1.60 20.13
CA PHE A 61 5.46 1.17 20.17
C PHE A 61 4.95 1.04 21.62
N LEU A 62 5.66 0.31 22.48
CA LEU A 62 5.27 0.12 23.89
C LEU A 62 5.35 1.41 24.71
N ALA A 63 6.20 2.37 24.34
CA ALA A 63 6.31 3.67 25.00
C ALA A 63 5.07 4.55 24.75
N ALA A 64 4.52 4.53 23.54
CA ALA A 64 3.29 5.27 23.21
C ALA A 64 2.13 4.88 24.14
N PHE A 65 1.95 3.58 24.41
CA PHE A 65 0.91 3.12 25.33
C PHE A 65 1.22 3.44 26.80
N ARG A 66 2.48 3.31 27.23
CA ARG A 66 2.87 3.60 28.63
C ARG A 66 2.70 5.06 29.03
N LYS A 67 2.82 5.98 28.07
CA LYS A 67 2.57 7.40 28.31
C LYS A 67 1.14 7.68 28.76
N HIS A 68 0.17 6.91 28.25
CA HIS A 68 -1.25 7.03 28.58
C HIS A 68 -1.73 6.03 29.64
N ASP A 69 -0.98 4.96 29.87
CA ASP A 69 -1.20 4.00 30.96
C ASP A 69 0.13 3.45 31.50
N PRO A 70 0.65 4.01 32.60
CA PRO A 70 1.85 3.51 33.27
C PRO A 70 1.76 2.05 33.75
N ALA A 71 0.54 1.50 33.90
CA ALA A 71 0.32 0.11 34.29
C ALA A 71 0.31 -0.87 33.08
N PHE A 72 0.57 -0.38 31.86
CA PHE A 72 0.64 -1.21 30.66
C PHE A 72 1.75 -2.26 30.76
N LEU A 73 1.38 -3.53 30.57
CA LEU A 73 2.28 -4.68 30.70
C LEU A 73 3.12 -4.86 29.43
N GLN A 74 4.43 -5.00 29.60
CA GLN A 74 5.38 -5.18 28.49
C GLN A 74 5.62 -6.63 28.09
N ARG A 75 5.38 -7.58 29.00
CA ARG A 75 5.77 -8.99 28.84
C ARG A 75 4.55 -9.89 28.95
N ASN A 76 4.56 -11.00 28.21
CA ASN A 76 3.51 -12.02 28.21
C ASN A 76 2.14 -11.44 27.85
N ASN A 77 2.11 -10.54 26.86
CA ASN A 77 0.92 -9.81 26.46
C ASN A 77 0.82 -9.66 24.93
N GLU A 78 1.29 -10.69 24.22
CA GLU A 78 1.47 -10.69 22.77
C GLU A 78 0.14 -10.45 22.04
N LEU A 79 -0.96 -11.00 22.55
CA LEU A 79 -2.29 -10.80 21.98
C LEU A 79 -2.76 -9.34 22.14
N GLU A 80 -2.49 -8.70 23.28
CA GLU A 80 -2.82 -7.29 23.45
C GLU A 80 -2.01 -6.42 22.49
N HIS A 81 -0.71 -6.71 22.33
CA HIS A 81 0.13 -6.01 21.37
C HIS A 81 -0.38 -6.19 19.94
N GLN A 82 -0.80 -7.40 19.57
CA GLN A 82 -1.41 -7.67 18.26
C GLN A 82 -2.69 -6.86 18.06
N VAL A 83 -3.62 -6.87 19.01
CA VAL A 83 -4.87 -6.09 18.91
C VAL A 83 -4.59 -4.59 18.79
N LEU A 84 -3.66 -4.06 19.58
CA LEU A 84 -3.31 -2.63 19.52
C LEU A 84 -2.61 -2.26 18.22
N ALA A 85 -1.72 -3.11 17.72
CA ALA A 85 -1.07 -2.91 16.42
C ALA A 85 -2.08 -2.97 15.27
N GLY A 86 -2.99 -3.95 15.29
CA GLY A 86 -4.09 -4.01 14.33
C GLY A 86 -4.97 -2.77 14.38
N ALA A 87 -5.28 -2.26 15.58
CA ALA A 87 -6.11 -1.07 15.75
C ALA A 87 -5.39 0.18 15.20
N ALA A 88 -4.07 0.27 15.38
CA ALA A 88 -3.24 1.30 14.77
C ALA A 88 -3.24 1.22 13.25
N LEU A 89 -3.12 0.02 12.66
CA LEU A 89 -3.21 -0.15 11.20
C LEU A 89 -4.59 0.30 10.68
N VAL A 90 -5.67 -0.11 11.34
CA VAL A 90 -7.02 0.32 10.96
C VAL A 90 -7.15 1.85 11.06
N HIS A 91 -6.67 2.44 12.15
CA HIS A 91 -6.74 3.88 12.35
C HIS A 91 -5.97 4.67 11.29
N VAL A 92 -4.77 4.20 10.92
CA VAL A 92 -3.93 4.83 9.89
C VAL A 92 -4.60 4.76 8.52
N VAL A 93 -5.11 3.58 8.12
CA VAL A 93 -5.69 3.44 6.78
C VAL A 93 -7.07 4.13 6.67
N ASN A 94 -7.87 4.12 7.74
CA ASN A 94 -9.16 4.81 7.75
C ASN A 94 -9.04 6.33 7.93
N GLY A 95 -7.95 6.81 8.54
CA GLY A 95 -7.71 8.23 8.80
C GLY A 95 -7.20 9.01 7.59
N ALA A 96 -6.90 8.35 6.47
CA ALA A 96 -6.40 9.00 5.26
C ALA A 96 -7.46 9.92 4.64
N GLU A 97 -7.18 11.22 4.65
CA GLU A 97 -7.96 12.23 3.93
C GLU A 97 -7.65 12.21 2.42
N ALA A 98 -8.49 12.87 1.62
CA ALA A 98 -8.38 12.81 0.15
C ALA A 98 -7.21 13.64 -0.41
N ASP A 99 -6.75 14.65 0.34
CA ASP A 99 -5.75 15.62 -0.12
C ASP A 99 -4.34 15.35 0.46
N ASP A 100 -4.20 14.41 1.40
CA ASP A 100 -2.92 14.02 1.98
C ASP A 100 -2.19 12.99 1.11
N GLU A 101 -0.85 13.04 1.11
CA GLU A 101 -0.02 12.02 0.49
C GLU A 101 -0.19 10.69 1.24
N PRO A 102 -0.83 9.67 0.63
CA PRO A 102 -1.35 8.52 1.35
C PRO A 102 -0.30 7.43 1.57
N HIS A 103 0.99 7.79 1.65
CA HIS A 103 2.12 6.86 1.73
C HIS A 103 2.00 5.90 2.92
N MET A 104 1.81 6.42 4.14
CA MET A 104 1.70 5.60 5.35
C MET A 104 0.48 4.65 5.34
N PRO A 105 -0.75 5.13 5.01
CA PRO A 105 -1.90 4.27 4.77
C PRO A 105 -1.66 3.18 3.72
N LEU A 106 -1.04 3.54 2.60
CA LEU A 106 -0.74 2.60 1.51
C LEU A 106 0.24 1.53 1.99
N LEU A 107 1.37 1.95 2.56
CA LEU A 107 2.40 1.05 3.07
C LEU A 107 1.83 0.09 4.12
N ALA A 108 1.02 0.58 5.06
CA ALA A 108 0.38 -0.23 6.09
C ALA A 108 -0.51 -1.34 5.49
N GLY A 109 -1.39 -0.98 4.55
CA GLY A 109 -2.29 -1.93 3.92
C GLY A 109 -1.57 -2.92 3.01
N VAL A 110 -0.61 -2.45 2.20
CA VAL A 110 0.14 -3.30 1.27
C VAL A 110 1.08 -4.24 2.02
N ALA A 111 1.78 -3.77 3.05
CA ALA A 111 2.60 -4.63 3.91
C ALA A 111 1.78 -5.72 4.59
N LEU A 112 0.57 -5.38 5.07
CA LEU A 112 -0.36 -6.37 5.60
C LEU A 112 -0.76 -7.38 4.52
N ALA A 113 -1.16 -6.93 3.33
CA ALA A 113 -1.56 -7.78 2.22
C ALA A 113 -0.43 -8.73 1.77
N ALA A 114 0.79 -8.21 1.65
CA ALA A 114 2.00 -8.96 1.35
C ALA A 114 2.33 -10.00 2.44
N SER A 115 2.07 -9.72 3.71
CA SER A 115 2.37 -10.67 4.79
C SER A 115 1.39 -11.85 4.90
N ARG A 116 0.28 -11.86 4.16
CA ARG A 116 -0.84 -12.80 4.37
C ARG A 116 -0.52 -14.27 4.19
N LEU A 117 0.49 -14.64 3.40
CA LEU A 117 0.92 -16.03 3.35
C LEU A 117 1.47 -16.54 4.70
N ARG A 118 1.90 -15.64 5.60
CA ARG A 118 2.36 -16.00 6.95
C ARG A 118 1.23 -16.04 7.97
N ALA A 119 0.12 -15.37 7.69
CA ALA A 119 -1.00 -15.32 8.60
C ALA A 119 -1.54 -16.74 8.84
N ALA A 120 -1.45 -17.21 10.09
CA ALA A 120 -2.35 -18.25 10.56
C ALA A 120 -3.77 -17.67 10.57
N VAL A 121 -4.80 -18.52 10.48
CA VAL A 121 -6.19 -18.08 10.69
C VAL A 121 -6.27 -17.48 12.09
N SER A 122 -6.27 -16.14 12.15
CA SER A 122 -6.16 -15.37 13.37
C SER A 122 -7.57 -14.98 13.85
N PRO A 123 -7.83 -14.93 15.17
CA PRO A 123 -9.04 -14.32 15.69
C PRO A 123 -9.17 -12.82 15.32
N LEU A 124 -8.12 -12.23 14.77
CA LEU A 124 -8.04 -10.84 14.33
C LEU A 124 -8.35 -10.65 12.83
N GLU A 125 -8.92 -11.65 12.14
CA GLU A 125 -9.23 -11.57 10.70
C GLU A 125 -10.18 -10.40 10.38
N GLU A 126 -11.10 -10.03 11.28
CA GLU A 126 -11.96 -8.86 11.09
C GLU A 126 -11.17 -7.56 10.94
N MET A 127 -10.10 -7.39 11.73
CA MET A 127 -9.23 -6.22 11.64
C MET A 127 -8.46 -6.22 10.32
N SER A 128 -7.97 -7.40 9.91
CA SER A 128 -7.33 -7.57 8.60
C SER A 128 -8.27 -7.18 7.46
N GLN A 129 -9.53 -7.63 7.50
CA GLN A 129 -10.53 -7.29 6.49
C GLN A 129 -10.82 -5.78 6.47
N GLU A 130 -10.88 -5.14 7.65
CA GLU A 130 -11.11 -3.71 7.73
C GLU A 130 -9.97 -2.91 7.11
N VAL A 131 -8.71 -3.24 7.42
CA VAL A 131 -7.53 -2.62 6.80
C VAL A 131 -7.54 -2.82 5.27
N LEU A 132 -7.78 -4.04 4.80
CA LEU A 132 -7.75 -4.35 3.37
C LEU A 132 -8.92 -3.70 2.60
N SER A 133 -10.10 -3.60 3.22
CA SER A 133 -11.23 -2.89 2.63
C SER A 133 -10.96 -1.39 2.54
N ALA A 134 -10.36 -0.81 3.58
CA ALA A 134 -9.99 0.60 3.61
C ALA A 134 -8.90 0.90 2.58
N LEU A 135 -7.94 -0.01 2.42
CA LEU A 135 -6.89 0.06 1.40
C LEU A 135 -7.45 0.04 -0.04
N GLN A 136 -8.45 -0.82 -0.31
CA GLN A 136 -9.14 -0.83 -1.61
C GLN A 136 -9.87 0.48 -1.88
N GLU A 137 -10.52 1.04 -0.85
CA GLU A 137 -11.20 2.32 -0.94
C GLU A 137 -10.22 3.48 -1.15
N LEU A 138 -9.07 3.44 -0.48
CA LEU A 138 -7.98 4.39 -0.70
C LEU A 138 -7.48 4.35 -2.15
N ALA A 139 -7.20 3.14 -2.68
CA ALA A 139 -6.81 2.96 -4.07
C ALA A 139 -7.89 3.49 -5.04
N ARG A 140 -9.17 3.30 -4.73
CA ARG A 140 -10.28 3.86 -5.52
C ARG A 140 -10.28 5.38 -5.52
N ARG A 141 -10.09 6.02 -4.37
CA ARG A 141 -10.07 7.49 -4.25
C ARG A 141 -8.88 8.08 -4.99
N GLN A 142 -7.70 7.49 -4.84
CA GLN A 142 -6.49 7.96 -5.51
C GLN A 142 -6.58 7.92 -7.03
N ARG A 143 -7.43 7.06 -7.60
CA ARG A 143 -7.64 6.94 -9.04
C ARG A 143 -8.89 7.67 -9.53
N ALA A 144 -9.58 8.39 -8.65
CA ALA A 144 -10.78 9.10 -9.04
C ALA A 144 -10.40 10.20 -10.03
N ARG A 145 -11.04 10.17 -11.22
CA ARG A 145 -10.82 11.18 -12.25
C ARG A 145 -11.17 12.54 -11.70
N LYS A 146 -10.21 13.45 -11.70
CA LYS A 146 -10.38 14.80 -11.15
C LYS A 146 -11.03 15.75 -12.14
N GLY A 147 -10.93 15.42 -13.43
CA GLY A 147 -11.45 16.26 -14.50
C GLY A 147 -10.50 17.43 -14.78
N PHE A 148 -10.87 18.24 -15.77
CA PHE A 148 -10.08 19.39 -16.18
C PHE A 148 -10.97 20.62 -16.21
N ASP A 149 -10.72 21.57 -15.31
CA ASP A 149 -11.34 22.89 -15.36
C ASP A 149 -10.55 23.78 -16.33
N SER A 150 -11.21 24.20 -17.41
CA SER A 150 -10.62 25.09 -18.42
C SER A 150 -10.83 26.58 -18.08
N ILE A 151 -11.59 26.88 -17.03
CA ILE A 151 -11.92 28.25 -16.63
C ILE A 151 -10.87 28.75 -15.63
N LEU A 152 -9.91 29.53 -16.14
CA LEU A 152 -8.86 30.14 -15.31
C LEU A 152 -9.37 31.33 -14.49
N LEU A 153 -10.24 32.13 -15.11
CA LEU A 153 -10.93 33.26 -14.50
C LEU A 153 -12.42 33.08 -14.73
N SER A 154 -13.22 33.21 -13.67
CA SER A 154 -14.66 33.33 -13.84
C SER A 154 -14.99 34.65 -14.53
N ALA A 155 -16.17 34.73 -15.15
CA ALA A 155 -16.64 35.97 -15.78
C ALA A 155 -16.69 37.13 -14.77
N GLU A 156 -16.98 36.86 -13.51
CA GLU A 156 -17.01 37.86 -12.42
C GLU A 156 -15.59 38.35 -12.06
N GLU A 157 -14.60 37.46 -12.07
CA GLU A 157 -13.20 37.81 -11.80
C GLU A 157 -12.57 38.58 -12.96
N GLU A 158 -12.91 38.22 -14.20
CA GLU A 158 -12.48 38.94 -15.40
C GLU A 158 -13.09 40.36 -15.44
N GLU A 159 -14.37 40.48 -15.08
CA GLU A 159 -15.04 41.77 -14.93
C GLU A 159 -14.40 42.61 -13.81
N THR A 160 -14.15 42.00 -12.65
CA THR A 160 -13.51 42.67 -11.50
C THR A 160 -12.09 43.14 -11.85
N LEU A 161 -11.31 42.32 -12.55
CA LEU A 161 -9.97 42.66 -13.01
C LEU A 161 -10.02 43.83 -14.00
N SER A 162 -10.95 43.78 -14.97
CA SER A 162 -11.16 44.83 -15.96
C SER A 162 -11.55 46.17 -15.32
N GLN A 163 -12.46 46.15 -14.35
CA GLN A 163 -12.86 47.33 -13.58
C GLN A 163 -11.70 47.88 -12.74
N THR A 164 -10.91 46.99 -12.12
CA THR A 164 -9.73 47.37 -11.32
C THR A 164 -8.67 48.08 -12.17
N ILE A 165 -8.44 47.60 -13.40
CA ILE A 165 -7.52 48.22 -14.37
C ILE A 165 -8.07 49.57 -14.84
N ALA A 166 -9.37 49.65 -15.16
CA ALA A 166 -10.00 50.88 -15.62
C ALA A 166 -10.05 51.99 -14.54
N ALA A 167 -10.09 51.60 -13.26
CA ALA A 167 -10.17 52.52 -12.13
C ALA A 167 -8.82 53.09 -11.65
N VAL A 168 -7.70 52.73 -12.29
CA VAL A 168 -6.37 53.22 -11.91
C VAL A 168 -6.28 54.74 -12.11
N GLN A 169 -6.27 55.48 -11.00
CA GLN A 169 -6.02 56.92 -10.96
C GLN A 169 -4.59 57.23 -10.51
N PRO A 170 -4.01 58.39 -10.88
CA PRO A 170 -2.62 58.77 -10.55
C PRO A 170 -2.37 59.08 -9.06
N ASP A 171 -3.32 58.82 -8.16
CA ASP A 171 -3.11 58.92 -6.72
C ASP A 171 -2.27 57.72 -6.21
N PRO A 172 -1.10 57.96 -5.57
CA PRO A 172 -0.20 56.91 -5.10
C PRO A 172 -0.85 55.82 -4.23
N THR A 173 -1.84 56.19 -3.42
CA THR A 173 -2.48 55.25 -2.47
C THR A 173 -3.44 54.31 -3.17
N ASN A 174 -4.26 54.85 -4.08
CA ASN A 174 -5.20 54.08 -4.90
C ASN A 174 -4.47 53.20 -5.92
N LEU A 175 -3.36 53.69 -6.49
CA LEU A 175 -2.55 52.93 -7.45
C LEU A 175 -1.94 51.66 -6.82
N LYS A 176 -1.48 51.75 -5.56
CA LYS A 176 -0.99 50.58 -4.83
C LYS A 176 -2.09 49.54 -4.61
N GLN A 177 -3.28 49.96 -4.21
CA GLN A 177 -4.38 49.04 -3.92
C GLN A 177 -4.89 48.33 -5.18
N SER A 178 -5.09 49.08 -6.28
CA SER A 178 -5.50 48.49 -7.57
C SER A 178 -4.48 47.48 -8.10
N PHE A 179 -3.18 47.76 -7.94
CA PHE A 179 -2.12 46.83 -8.34
C PHE A 179 -2.15 45.54 -7.50
N VAL A 180 -2.30 45.66 -6.17
CA VAL A 180 -2.39 44.50 -5.28
C VAL A 180 -3.58 43.61 -5.63
N THR A 181 -4.77 44.20 -5.83
CA THR A 181 -5.98 43.46 -6.19
C THR A 181 -5.81 42.76 -7.55
N ALA A 182 -5.35 43.47 -8.57
CA ALA A 182 -5.13 42.89 -9.90
C ALA A 182 -4.09 41.74 -9.85
N PHE A 183 -3.00 41.93 -9.09
CA PHE A 183 -1.99 40.91 -8.91
C PHE A 183 -2.51 39.68 -8.16
N GLN A 184 -3.34 39.86 -7.12
CA GLN A 184 -3.98 38.76 -6.39
C GLN A 184 -4.95 37.95 -7.27
N THR A 185 -5.72 38.61 -8.14
CA THR A 185 -6.59 37.93 -9.09
C THR A 185 -5.79 37.08 -10.08
N VAL A 186 -4.70 37.65 -10.64
CA VAL A 186 -3.80 36.90 -11.53
C VAL A 186 -3.11 35.74 -10.79
N LEU A 187 -2.65 35.95 -9.56
CA LEU A 187 -2.02 34.89 -8.76
C LEU A 187 -2.99 33.74 -8.50
N THR A 188 -4.24 34.03 -8.15
CA THR A 188 -5.29 33.02 -7.99
C THR A 188 -5.53 32.23 -9.27
N ALA A 189 -5.58 32.91 -10.43
CA ALA A 189 -5.73 32.24 -11.72
C ALA A 189 -4.52 31.34 -12.06
N VAL A 190 -3.30 31.77 -11.73
CA VAL A 190 -2.09 30.95 -11.89
C VAL A 190 -2.13 29.72 -10.99
N GLN A 191 -2.53 29.87 -9.72
CA GLN A 191 -2.69 28.74 -8.79
C GLN A 191 -3.75 27.74 -9.26
N ARG A 192 -4.88 28.23 -9.81
CA ARG A 192 -5.88 27.36 -10.43
C ARG A 192 -5.34 26.63 -11.66
N SER A 193 -4.57 27.31 -12.49
CA SER A 193 -3.90 26.69 -13.65
C SER A 193 -2.94 25.58 -13.21
N GLU A 194 -2.14 25.82 -12.17
CA GLU A 194 -1.25 24.82 -11.58
C GLU A 194 -2.02 23.59 -11.08
N SER A 195 -3.11 23.80 -10.32
CA SER A 195 -3.98 22.71 -9.88
C SER A 195 -4.59 21.94 -11.04
N ALA A 196 -5.13 22.63 -12.05
CA ALA A 196 -5.73 22.00 -13.23
C ALA A 196 -4.70 21.20 -14.04
N LEU A 197 -3.46 21.67 -14.13
CA LEU A 197 -2.35 20.94 -14.77
C LEU A 197 -1.95 19.71 -13.96
N ALA A 198 -1.89 19.81 -12.62
CA ALA A 198 -1.60 18.68 -11.74
C ALA A 198 -2.69 17.60 -11.85
N ASP A 199 -3.96 18.01 -11.91
CA ASP A 199 -5.10 17.11 -12.07
C ASP A 199 -5.13 16.46 -13.46
N ALA A 200 -4.87 17.22 -14.53
CA ALA A 200 -4.72 16.67 -15.87
C ALA A 200 -3.55 15.68 -15.99
N ALA A 201 -2.41 15.99 -15.36
CA ALA A 201 -1.26 15.09 -15.33
C ALA A 201 -1.57 13.80 -14.56
N HIS A 202 -2.32 13.90 -13.45
CA HIS A 202 -2.80 12.76 -12.70
C HIS A 202 -3.74 11.87 -13.54
N ASP A 203 -4.72 12.48 -14.22
CA ASP A 203 -5.63 11.75 -15.10
C ASP A 203 -4.87 11.10 -16.27
N LEU A 204 -3.89 11.78 -16.88
CA LEU A 204 -3.10 11.19 -17.95
C LEU A 204 -2.32 9.96 -17.46
N ARG A 205 -1.65 10.05 -16.29
CA ARG A 205 -0.96 8.90 -15.68
C ARG A 205 -1.89 7.70 -15.47
N CYS A 206 -3.09 7.94 -14.92
CA CYS A 206 -4.08 6.87 -14.76
C CYS A 206 -4.50 6.23 -16.09
N ALA A 207 -4.68 7.05 -17.14
CA ALA A 207 -5.06 6.56 -18.47
C ALA A 207 -3.93 5.77 -19.17
N ASP A 208 -2.69 6.23 -19.03
CA ASP A 208 -1.51 5.53 -19.55
C ASP A 208 -1.33 4.17 -18.86
N GLU A 209 -1.50 4.12 -17.55
CA GLU A 209 -1.50 2.88 -16.77
C GLU A 209 -2.55 1.88 -17.27
N GLU A 210 -3.81 2.32 -17.35
CA GLU A 210 -4.94 1.50 -17.84
C GLU A 210 -4.71 1.00 -19.26
N THR A 211 -4.15 1.85 -20.12
CA THR A 211 -3.80 1.51 -21.50
C THR A 211 -2.68 0.47 -21.52
N ASN A 212 -1.62 0.63 -20.74
CA ASN A 212 -0.52 -0.32 -20.67
C ASN A 212 -0.97 -1.70 -20.13
N ILE A 213 -1.84 -1.73 -19.12
CA ILE A 213 -2.45 -2.97 -18.61
C ILE A 213 -3.32 -3.62 -19.69
N LEU A 214 -4.11 -2.84 -20.44
CA LEU A 214 -4.92 -3.36 -21.54
C LEU A 214 -4.05 -3.98 -22.64
N TRP A 215 -2.99 -3.29 -23.06
CA TRP A 215 -2.04 -3.82 -24.06
C TRP A 215 -1.36 -5.10 -23.58
N TRP A 216 -1.03 -5.17 -22.30
CA TRP A 216 -0.46 -6.37 -21.68
C TRP A 216 -1.44 -7.55 -21.68
N LEU A 217 -2.70 -7.30 -21.33
CA LEU A 217 -3.77 -8.31 -21.35
C LEU A 217 -4.09 -8.82 -22.76
N GLU A 218 -4.30 -7.91 -23.71
CA GLU A 218 -4.68 -8.24 -25.09
C GLU A 218 -3.50 -8.77 -25.92
N GLY A 219 -2.27 -8.33 -25.62
CA GLY A 219 -1.06 -8.87 -26.22
C GLY A 219 -0.83 -10.35 -25.87
N GLY A 220 -1.38 -10.82 -24.76
CA GLY A 220 -1.39 -12.24 -24.40
C GLY A 220 0.01 -12.85 -24.20
N CYS A 221 1.02 -12.02 -23.95
CA CYS A 221 2.42 -12.41 -23.81
C CYS A 221 3.06 -11.79 -22.57
N SER A 222 3.93 -12.57 -21.92
CA SER A 222 4.83 -12.07 -20.87
C SER A 222 5.85 -11.10 -21.46
N ARG A 223 5.95 -9.92 -20.85
CA ARG A 223 6.94 -8.88 -21.17
C ARG A 223 8.34 -9.32 -20.80
N ASP A 224 8.50 -10.00 -19.67
CA ASP A 224 9.81 -10.42 -19.14
C ASP A 224 10.35 -11.66 -19.83
N LEU A 225 9.46 -12.65 -20.08
CA LEU A 225 9.86 -13.94 -20.63
C LEU A 225 9.75 -13.99 -22.16
N HIS A 226 9.19 -12.94 -22.78
CA HIS A 226 8.95 -12.83 -24.22
C HIS A 226 8.25 -14.06 -24.82
N LYS A 227 7.25 -14.57 -24.11
CA LYS A 227 6.50 -15.78 -24.48
C LYS A 227 5.00 -15.55 -24.31
N PRO A 228 4.15 -16.16 -25.17
CA PRO A 228 2.71 -16.19 -24.93
C PRO A 228 2.39 -16.82 -23.57
N TRP A 229 1.40 -16.29 -22.86
CA TRP A 229 0.95 -16.86 -21.58
C TRP A 229 0.57 -18.34 -21.73
N SER A 230 -0.06 -18.68 -22.85
CA SER A 230 -0.43 -20.07 -23.22
C SER A 230 0.73 -21.03 -23.42
N ALA A 231 1.98 -20.55 -23.47
CA ALA A 231 3.18 -21.36 -23.50
C ALA A 231 3.80 -21.59 -22.11
N LEU A 232 3.49 -20.73 -21.14
CA LEU A 232 4.02 -20.75 -19.77
C LEU A 232 3.18 -21.65 -18.86
N LYS A 233 3.76 -22.18 -17.79
CA LYS A 233 3.07 -23.07 -16.84
C LYS A 233 3.08 -22.50 -15.42
N ASP A 234 3.88 -23.11 -14.55
CA ASP A 234 3.97 -22.82 -13.13
C ASP A 234 4.79 -21.53 -12.87
N GLU A 235 5.51 -21.02 -13.87
CA GLU A 235 6.17 -19.72 -13.81
C GLU A 235 5.21 -18.54 -14.02
N ALA A 236 4.08 -18.77 -14.69
CA ALA A 236 3.16 -17.70 -15.09
C ALA A 236 2.59 -16.89 -13.92
N PRO A 237 2.16 -17.48 -12.78
CA PRO A 237 1.59 -16.71 -11.67
C PRO A 237 2.54 -15.67 -11.07
N ILE A 238 3.79 -16.07 -10.80
CA ILE A 238 4.79 -15.18 -10.22
C ILE A 238 5.12 -14.07 -11.22
N THR A 239 5.43 -14.44 -12.46
CA THR A 239 5.78 -13.45 -13.50
C THR A 239 4.64 -12.49 -13.76
N ALA A 240 3.38 -12.95 -13.83
CA ALA A 240 2.23 -12.08 -14.04
C ALA A 240 2.01 -11.09 -12.89
N GLY A 241 2.21 -11.52 -11.64
CA GLY A 241 2.12 -10.63 -10.48
C GLY A 241 3.14 -9.50 -10.52
N TRP A 242 4.39 -9.81 -10.85
CA TRP A 242 5.47 -8.82 -10.98
C TRP A 242 5.33 -7.92 -12.21
N GLU A 243 4.95 -8.47 -13.37
CA GLU A 243 4.74 -7.64 -14.56
C GLU A 243 3.56 -6.70 -14.37
N LEU A 244 2.47 -7.15 -13.73
CA LEU A 244 1.34 -6.29 -13.45
C LEU A 244 1.68 -5.23 -12.39
N SER A 245 2.51 -5.55 -11.40
CA SER A 245 2.99 -4.51 -10.48
C SER A 245 3.73 -3.44 -11.27
N ASP A 246 4.69 -3.78 -12.12
CA ASP A 246 5.45 -2.79 -12.92
C ASP A 246 4.57 -1.90 -13.80
N LEU A 247 3.40 -2.40 -14.20
CA LEU A 247 2.43 -1.68 -14.99
C LEU A 247 1.51 -0.77 -14.18
N THR A 248 1.58 -0.84 -12.85
CA THR A 248 0.78 -0.02 -11.93
C THR A 248 1.64 1.07 -11.34
N ASP A 249 1.25 2.33 -11.56
CA ASP A 249 1.95 3.53 -11.12
C ASP A 249 1.22 4.15 -9.91
N VAL A 250 -0.11 4.11 -9.91
CA VAL A 250 -0.94 4.66 -8.82
C VAL A 250 -1.25 3.58 -7.78
N ALA A 251 -0.57 3.65 -6.63
CA ALA A 251 -0.76 2.83 -5.44
C ALA A 251 -0.83 1.31 -5.70
N LEU A 252 -2.06 0.79 -5.82
CA LEU A 252 -2.42 -0.62 -5.90
C LEU A 252 -3.01 -1.01 -7.27
N GLY A 253 -2.89 -0.13 -8.26
CA GLY A 253 -3.48 -0.34 -9.57
C GLY A 253 -5.01 -0.37 -9.55
N PRO A 254 -5.65 -0.84 -10.63
CA PRO A 254 -7.10 -0.92 -10.75
C PRO A 254 -7.72 -1.91 -9.74
N ARG A 255 -8.99 -1.69 -9.38
CA ARG A 255 -9.74 -2.58 -8.47
C ARG A 255 -9.77 -4.04 -8.97
N GLU A 256 -9.73 -4.19 -10.28
CA GLU A 256 -9.86 -5.44 -11.01
C GLU A 256 -8.52 -6.17 -11.19
N VAL A 257 -7.43 -5.75 -10.53
CA VAL A 257 -6.13 -6.44 -10.55
C VAL A 257 -6.28 -7.95 -10.35
N GLY A 258 -7.12 -8.36 -9.39
CA GLY A 258 -7.40 -9.78 -9.16
C GLY A 258 -7.98 -10.48 -10.39
N ALA A 259 -8.93 -9.84 -11.09
CA ALA A 259 -9.54 -10.39 -12.30
C ALA A 259 -8.56 -10.40 -13.49
N PHE A 260 -7.67 -9.41 -13.58
CA PHE A 260 -6.63 -9.36 -14.60
C PHE A 260 -5.63 -10.50 -14.43
N LEU A 261 -5.15 -10.72 -13.20
CA LEU A 261 -4.29 -11.85 -12.87
C LEU A 261 -5.00 -13.18 -13.13
N ASP A 262 -6.26 -13.32 -12.72
CA ASP A 262 -7.05 -14.52 -12.96
C ASP A 262 -7.20 -14.80 -14.47
N ARG A 263 -7.41 -13.77 -15.30
CA ARG A 263 -7.46 -13.90 -16.77
C ARG A 263 -6.13 -14.40 -17.35
N VAL A 264 -5.00 -13.84 -16.91
CA VAL A 264 -3.67 -14.24 -17.39
C VAL A 264 -3.33 -15.66 -16.95
N VAL A 265 -3.55 -15.98 -15.68
CA VAL A 265 -3.30 -17.32 -15.11
C VAL A 265 -4.18 -18.37 -15.79
N ALA A 266 -5.45 -18.07 -16.06
CA ALA A 266 -6.35 -18.98 -16.77
C ALA A 266 -5.93 -19.23 -18.24
N SER A 267 -5.21 -18.28 -18.85
CA SER A 267 -4.67 -18.45 -20.21
C SER A 267 -3.38 -19.28 -20.25
N ALA A 268 -2.74 -19.53 -19.10
CA ALA A 268 -1.50 -20.27 -19.01
C ALA A 268 -1.69 -21.79 -19.15
N LYS A 269 -0.63 -22.48 -19.56
CA LYS A 269 -0.61 -23.94 -19.75
C LYS A 269 -0.50 -24.65 -18.41
N GLY A 270 -1.62 -25.06 -17.85
CA GLY A 270 -1.61 -25.80 -16.59
C GLY A 270 -3.00 -26.22 -16.19
N LYS A 271 -3.10 -27.08 -15.16
CA LYS A 271 -4.38 -27.28 -14.48
C LYS A 271 -4.45 -26.22 -13.37
N SER A 272 -5.58 -25.53 -13.21
CA SER A 272 -5.90 -24.66 -12.05
C SER A 272 -6.08 -25.53 -10.80
N LYS A 273 -5.01 -26.22 -10.41
CA LYS A 273 -4.92 -27.04 -9.21
C LYS A 273 -3.90 -26.42 -8.31
N ASP A 274 -4.15 -26.51 -7.01
CA ASP A 274 -3.20 -26.07 -6.02
C ASP A 274 -1.88 -26.85 -6.15
N GLN A 275 -0.78 -26.11 -5.99
CA GLN A 275 0.57 -26.65 -5.99
C GLN A 275 1.33 -26.13 -4.78
N ALA A 276 2.42 -26.82 -4.42
CA ALA A 276 3.32 -26.32 -3.39
C ALA A 276 3.99 -25.01 -3.84
N LEU A 277 4.17 -24.06 -2.93
CA LEU A 277 4.91 -22.82 -3.14
C LEU A 277 6.23 -23.05 -3.88
N SER A 278 6.96 -24.11 -3.53
CA SER A 278 8.22 -24.46 -4.16
C SER A 278 8.14 -24.72 -5.67
N VAL A 279 6.98 -25.16 -6.17
CA VAL A 279 6.77 -25.43 -7.61
C VAL A 279 6.84 -24.11 -8.37
N TYR A 280 6.09 -23.09 -7.92
CA TYR A 280 6.10 -21.76 -8.52
C TYR A 280 7.50 -21.12 -8.48
N VAL A 281 8.15 -21.15 -7.30
CA VAL A 281 9.48 -20.54 -7.10
C VAL A 281 10.57 -21.20 -7.95
N ASN A 282 10.49 -22.52 -8.16
CA ASN A 282 11.46 -23.25 -8.98
C ASN A 282 11.17 -23.16 -10.49
N ALA A 283 9.97 -22.74 -10.89
CA ALA A 283 9.58 -22.68 -12.29
C ALA A 283 10.16 -21.47 -13.04
N VAL A 284 10.38 -20.34 -12.35
CA VAL A 284 10.98 -19.15 -12.97
C VAL A 284 12.46 -19.38 -13.29
N SER A 285 13.03 -18.66 -14.27
CA SER A 285 14.46 -18.84 -14.60
C SER A 285 15.38 -18.24 -13.54
N ASP A 286 16.61 -18.73 -13.44
CA ASP A 286 17.61 -18.19 -12.49
C ASP A 286 17.97 -16.73 -12.83
N GLU A 287 18.05 -16.41 -14.12
CA GLU A 287 18.30 -15.06 -14.62
C GLU A 287 17.18 -14.11 -14.19
N TRP A 288 15.92 -14.50 -14.41
CA TRP A 288 14.77 -13.70 -14.03
C TRP A 288 14.71 -13.47 -12.52
N ALA A 289 14.91 -14.54 -11.72
CA ALA A 289 14.91 -14.44 -10.27
C ALA A 289 16.02 -13.50 -9.76
N LYS A 290 17.23 -13.57 -10.33
CA LYS A 290 18.33 -12.66 -9.96
C LYS A 290 17.99 -11.22 -10.30
N THR A 291 17.54 -10.95 -11.53
CA THR A 291 17.17 -9.59 -11.97
C THR A 291 16.14 -8.98 -11.03
N ARG A 292 15.07 -9.71 -10.70
CA ARG A 292 13.98 -9.22 -9.84
C ARG A 292 14.34 -9.13 -8.35
N THR A 293 15.46 -9.71 -7.91
CA THR A 293 15.83 -9.78 -6.49
C THR A 293 17.15 -9.10 -6.15
N THR A 294 17.75 -8.33 -7.08
CA THR A 294 19.09 -7.74 -6.90
C THR A 294 19.08 -6.65 -5.82
N ASP A 295 18.14 -5.70 -5.89
CA ASP A 295 18.12 -4.50 -5.07
C ASP A 295 16.83 -4.42 -4.24
N LEU A 296 16.59 -5.43 -3.41
CA LEU A 296 15.39 -5.47 -2.57
C LEU A 296 15.63 -4.88 -1.17
N PRO A 297 14.65 -4.16 -0.59
CA PRO A 297 14.72 -3.69 0.79
C PRO A 297 14.73 -4.87 1.76
N GLU A 298 15.92 -5.24 2.24
CA GLU A 298 16.12 -6.43 3.10
C GLU A 298 15.25 -6.40 4.37
N HIS A 299 15.01 -5.19 4.89
CA HIS A 299 14.22 -4.94 6.09
C HIS A 299 12.72 -5.20 5.90
N ALA A 300 12.23 -5.54 4.70
CA ALA A 300 10.82 -5.88 4.44
C ALA A 300 10.61 -7.32 3.91
N LEU A 301 11.69 -8.07 3.65
CA LEU A 301 11.60 -9.41 3.05
C LEU A 301 10.88 -10.43 3.92
N ASP A 302 10.87 -10.25 5.24
CA ASP A 302 10.11 -11.10 6.14
C ASP A 302 8.59 -10.88 6.01
N LEU A 303 8.15 -9.76 5.43
CA LEU A 303 6.75 -9.50 5.09
C LEU A 303 6.40 -9.92 3.65
N ALA A 304 7.40 -10.23 2.82
CA ALA A 304 7.25 -10.65 1.43
C ALA A 304 7.75 -12.10 1.22
N PRO A 305 7.02 -13.12 1.70
CA PRO A 305 7.51 -14.50 1.73
C PRO A 305 7.79 -15.12 0.37
N LEU A 306 7.01 -14.83 -0.68
CA LEU A 306 7.24 -15.39 -2.01
C LEU A 306 8.51 -14.79 -2.64
N THR A 307 8.75 -13.51 -2.42
CA THR A 307 9.93 -12.77 -2.87
C THR A 307 11.16 -13.19 -2.08
N HIS A 308 11.04 -13.38 -0.76
CA HIS A 308 12.11 -13.96 0.05
C HIS A 308 12.48 -15.37 -0.44
N ALA A 309 11.50 -16.20 -0.80
CA ALA A 309 11.76 -17.51 -1.39
C ALA A 309 12.53 -17.40 -2.72
N LEU A 310 12.15 -16.47 -3.61
CA LEU A 310 12.86 -16.19 -4.86
C LEU A 310 14.30 -15.74 -4.60
N LEU A 311 14.53 -14.86 -3.63
CA LEU A 311 15.86 -14.39 -3.25
C LEU A 311 16.73 -15.54 -2.73
N GLN A 312 16.20 -16.37 -1.82
CA GLN A 312 16.93 -17.55 -1.33
C GLN A 312 17.24 -18.52 -2.47
N ARG A 313 16.30 -18.71 -3.40
CA ARG A 313 16.50 -19.55 -4.58
C ARG A 313 17.54 -18.97 -5.54
N ALA A 314 17.58 -17.65 -5.73
CA ALA A 314 18.59 -16.97 -6.52
C ALA A 314 20.00 -17.07 -5.91
N LYS A 315 20.10 -17.08 -4.57
CA LYS A 315 21.36 -17.21 -3.81
C LYS A 315 21.88 -18.65 -3.72
N SER A 316 21.01 -19.63 -3.47
CA SER A 316 21.40 -21.01 -3.12
C SER A 316 21.04 -22.07 -4.17
N GLY A 317 20.40 -21.67 -5.28
CA GLY A 317 19.93 -22.59 -6.32
C GLY A 317 18.73 -23.44 -5.89
N THR A 318 18.23 -24.27 -6.82
CA THR A 318 16.94 -24.99 -6.71
C THR A 318 16.91 -26.14 -5.68
N THR A 319 18.07 -26.65 -5.25
CA THR A 319 18.16 -27.86 -4.42
C THR A 319 18.22 -27.62 -2.92
N SER A 320 18.54 -26.41 -2.46
CA SER A 320 18.81 -26.14 -1.03
C SER A 320 18.10 -24.92 -0.43
N TRP A 321 17.50 -24.06 -1.25
CA TRP A 321 16.89 -22.81 -0.76
C TRP A 321 15.76 -23.03 0.24
N GLN A 322 15.03 -24.14 0.11
CA GLN A 322 13.88 -24.48 0.95
C GLN A 322 14.27 -24.54 2.44
N GLN A 323 15.42 -25.12 2.78
CA GLN A 323 15.87 -25.24 4.17
C GLN A 323 16.17 -23.86 4.79
N TYR A 324 16.77 -22.95 4.03
CA TYR A 324 17.06 -21.59 4.47
C TYR A 324 15.78 -20.75 4.58
N PHE A 325 14.91 -20.89 3.58
CA PHE A 325 13.61 -20.23 3.56
C PHE A 325 12.72 -20.66 4.73
N GLU A 326 12.57 -21.96 4.99
CA GLU A 326 11.71 -22.44 6.07
C GLU A 326 12.23 -22.02 7.46
N LYS A 327 13.56 -22.01 7.64
CA LYS A 327 14.19 -21.58 8.90
C LYS A 327 13.97 -20.10 9.21
N THR A 328 13.92 -19.25 8.18
CA THR A 328 13.86 -17.78 8.33
C THR A 328 12.47 -17.21 8.05
N GLY A 329 11.67 -17.92 7.25
CA GLY A 329 10.45 -17.44 6.63
C GLY A 329 9.16 -17.86 7.31
N GLY A 330 9.20 -18.79 8.26
CA GLY A 330 8.02 -19.21 9.03
C GLY A 330 6.89 -19.85 8.20
N ILE A 331 7.15 -20.17 6.93
CA ILE A 331 6.22 -20.86 6.01
C ILE A 331 6.94 -22.07 5.43
N ALA A 332 6.24 -23.20 5.36
CA ALA A 332 6.74 -24.38 4.66
C ALA A 332 6.75 -24.17 3.15
N ALA A 333 7.83 -24.55 2.47
CA ALA A 333 7.92 -24.50 1.01
C ALA A 333 6.88 -25.42 0.33
N THR A 334 6.32 -26.37 1.09
CA THR A 334 5.24 -27.27 0.70
C THR A 334 3.84 -26.68 0.86
N LYS A 335 3.70 -25.43 1.35
CA LYS A 335 2.40 -24.75 1.51
C LYS A 335 1.66 -24.75 0.17
N SER A 336 0.46 -25.31 0.17
CA SER A 336 -0.41 -25.41 -1.00
C SER A 336 -0.99 -24.05 -1.33
N LEU A 337 -0.85 -23.62 -2.59
CA LEU A 337 -1.37 -22.36 -3.12
C LEU A 337 -2.02 -22.61 -4.47
N SER A 338 -3.15 -21.97 -4.72
CA SER A 338 -3.71 -21.91 -6.07
C SER A 338 -2.87 -20.97 -6.95
N PRO A 339 -2.84 -21.17 -8.27
CA PRO A 339 -2.16 -20.25 -9.19
C PRO A 339 -2.62 -18.78 -9.03
N GLU A 340 -3.92 -18.56 -8.81
CA GLU A 340 -4.52 -17.24 -8.61
C GLU A 340 -4.03 -16.60 -7.30
N ALA A 341 -3.95 -17.38 -6.23
CA ALA A 341 -3.42 -16.92 -4.94
C ALA A 341 -1.93 -16.58 -5.04
N ALA A 342 -1.14 -17.39 -5.75
CA ALA A 342 0.28 -17.12 -5.99
C ALA A 342 0.49 -15.83 -6.80
N ALA A 343 -0.33 -15.58 -7.83
CA ALA A 343 -0.25 -14.37 -8.63
C ALA A 343 -0.62 -13.12 -7.82
N LYS A 344 -1.74 -13.16 -7.09
CA LYS A 344 -2.19 -12.05 -6.22
C LYS A 344 -1.18 -11.75 -5.13
N GLN A 345 -0.57 -12.78 -4.56
CA GLN A 345 0.50 -12.63 -3.58
C GLN A 345 1.74 -11.98 -4.20
N ALA A 346 2.22 -12.48 -5.34
CA ALA A 346 3.37 -11.92 -6.03
C ALA A 346 3.17 -10.44 -6.36
N TYR A 347 1.96 -10.08 -6.79
CA TYR A 347 1.57 -8.69 -7.03
C TYR A 347 1.68 -7.83 -5.76
N MET A 348 1.04 -8.23 -4.65
CA MET A 348 1.06 -7.44 -3.40
C MET A 348 2.46 -7.29 -2.83
N GLU A 349 3.29 -8.34 -2.92
CA GLU A 349 4.69 -8.26 -2.49
C GLU A 349 5.51 -7.33 -3.37
N ALA A 350 5.35 -7.38 -4.70
CA ALA A 350 6.06 -6.48 -5.60
C ALA A 350 5.63 -5.01 -5.42
N VAL A 351 4.34 -4.75 -5.16
CA VAL A 351 3.86 -3.41 -4.81
C VAL A 351 4.46 -2.93 -3.49
N LEU A 352 4.54 -3.77 -2.45
CA LEU A 352 5.19 -3.41 -1.18
C LEU A 352 6.63 -2.91 -1.40
N LEU A 353 7.41 -3.70 -2.15
CA LEU A 353 8.83 -3.43 -2.35
C LEU A 353 9.04 -2.14 -3.15
N ARG A 354 8.17 -1.85 -4.12
CA ARG A 354 8.17 -0.58 -4.84
C ARG A 354 7.77 0.60 -3.95
N THR A 355 6.72 0.45 -3.13
CA THR A 355 6.28 1.53 -2.22
C THR A 355 7.42 1.94 -1.28
N LEU A 356 8.26 1.01 -0.86
CA LEU A 356 9.45 1.31 -0.06
C LEU A 356 10.57 1.96 -0.90
N ALA A 357 10.81 1.49 -2.12
CA ALA A 357 11.84 2.06 -2.99
C ALA A 357 11.54 3.52 -3.40
N ALA A 358 10.28 3.88 -3.58
CA ALA A 358 9.87 5.25 -3.93
C ALA A 358 10.06 6.27 -2.80
N ALA A 359 10.22 5.82 -1.54
CA ALA A 359 10.48 6.70 -0.40
C ALA A 359 11.97 7.06 -0.24
N ASP A 360 12.87 6.32 -0.88
CA ASP A 360 14.32 6.52 -0.84
C ASP A 360 14.85 7.47 -1.94
N GLU A 361 13.98 7.91 -2.88
CA GLU A 361 14.23 8.89 -3.96
C GLU A 361 13.70 10.28 -3.61
#